data_AF-A0A2L2XL62-F1
#
_entry.id   AF-A0A2L2XL62-F1
#
_cell.length_a   1.000
_cell.length_b   1.000
_cell.length_c   1.000
_cell.angle_alpha   90.00
_cell.angle_beta   90.00
_cell.angle_gamma   90.00
#
_symmetry.space_group_name_H-M   'P 1'
#
loop_
_entity.id
_entity.type
_entity.pdbx_description
1 polymer ?
#
loop_
_entity_poly.entity_id
_entity_poly.type
_entity_poly.pdbx_seq_one_letter_code
_entity_poly.pdbx_strand_id
1 'polypeptide(L)' 'MIEGRFGTKGQIYFDIDLVGDDGLILPTEVMLDTGFTEFLAINSQDADSLDWRFCDKIN' A
#
# COMPACT_ATOMS: atom_id res chain seq x y z
N MET A 1 -9.39 4.84 0.87
CA MET A 1 -8.18 4.96 1.68
C MET A 1 -7.77 3.59 2.17
N ILE A 2 -6.65 3.04 1.66
CA ILE A 2 -6.05 1.80 2.16
C ILE A 2 -5.21 2.16 3.39
N GLU A 3 -5.45 1.50 4.51
CA GLU A 3 -4.66 1.66 5.73
C GLU A 3 -3.57 0.60 5.79
N GLY A 4 -2.44 0.95 6.39
CA GLY A 4 -1.27 0.09 6.47
C GLY A 4 -0.30 0.51 7.56
N ARG A 5 0.79 -0.25 7.70
CA ARG A 5 1.83 -0.02 8.71
C ARG A 5 3.23 -0.12 8.10
N PHE A 6 4.16 0.64 8.66
CA PHE A 6 5.58 0.50 8.34
C PHE A 6 6.22 -0.64 9.15
N GLY A 7 7.07 -1.42 8.48
CA GLY A 7 7.95 -2.41 9.10
C GLY A 7 9.20 -1.79 9.69
N THR A 8 9.96 -2.59 10.45
CA THR A 8 11.20 -2.16 11.10
C THR A 8 12.34 -1.84 10.14
N LYS A 9 12.23 -2.21 8.85
CA LYS A 9 13.20 -1.89 7.80
C LYS A 9 12.59 -1.08 6.64
N GLY A 10 11.48 -0.39 6.88
CA GLY A 10 10.83 0.44 5.87
C GLY A 10 9.91 -0.29 4.89
N GLN A 11 9.59 -1.57 5.14
CA GLN A 11 8.53 -2.25 4.38
C GLN A 11 7.18 -1.59 4.63
N ILE A 12 6.28 -1.66 3.65
CA ILE A 12 4.89 -1.24 3.83
C ILE A 12 4.03 -2.50 3.85
N TYR A 13 3.26 -2.67 4.91
CA TYR A 13 2.27 -3.73 5.05
C TYR A 13 0.87 -3.14 4.94
N PHE A 14 0.02 -3.74 4.11
CA PHE A 14 -1.37 -3.34 3.93
C PHE A 14 -2.19 -4.51 3.41
N ASP A 15 -3.49 -4.47 3.63
CA ASP A 15 -4.41 -5.50 3.17
C ASP A 15 -4.84 -5.24 1.72
N ILE A 16 -4.90 -6.32 0.94
CA ILE A 16 -5.54 -6.35 -0.37
C ILE A 16 -6.50 -7.53 -0.46
N ASP A 17 -7.43 -7.44 -1.41
CA ASP A 17 -8.29 -8.55 -1.80
C ASP A 17 -7.75 -9.21 -3.07
N LEU A 18 -7.37 -10.49 -2.98
CA LEU A 18 -7.12 -11.31 -4.17
C LEU A 18 -8.46 -11.80 -4.72
N VAL A 19 -8.73 -11.50 -5.98
CA VAL A 19 -9.98 -11.88 -6.66
C VAL A 19 -9.68 -13.00 -7.65
N GLY A 20 -10.20 -14.20 -7.38
CA GLY A 20 -10.16 -15.35 -8.26
C GLY A 20 -11.05 -15.18 -9.49
N ASP A 21 -10.82 -15.98 -10.53
CA ASP A 21 -11.65 -15.99 -11.76
C ASP A 21 -13.07 -16.53 -11.52
N ASP A 22 -13.27 -17.27 -10.44
CA ASP A 22 -14.54 -17.74 -9.90
C ASP A 22 -15.25 -16.69 -9.00
N GLY A 23 -14.63 -15.53 -8.81
CA GLY A 23 -15.14 -14.47 -7.92
C GLY A 23 -14.84 -14.69 -6.44
N LEU A 24 -14.01 -15.68 -6.08
CA LEU A 24 -13.53 -15.85 -4.72
C LEU A 24 -12.69 -14.65 -4.30
N ILE A 25 -13.04 -14.03 -3.17
CA ILE A 25 -12.28 -12.94 -2.57
C ILE A 25 -11.50 -13.48 -1.38
N LEU A 26 -10.16 -13.34 -1.42
CA LEU A 26 -9.26 -13.72 -0.34
C LEU A 26 -8.54 -12.48 0.20
N PRO A 27 -8.95 -11.96 1.37
CA PRO A 27 -8.23 -10.88 2.05
C PRO A 27 -6.85 -11.37 2.50
N THR A 28 -5.81 -10.61 2.19
CA THR A 28 -4.43 -10.97 2.56
C THR A 28 -3.58 -9.73 2.84
N GLU A 29 -2.76 -9.78 3.90
CA GLU A 29 -1.75 -8.76 4.18
C GLU A 29 -0.57 -8.98 3.23
N VAL A 30 -0.25 -7.96 2.42
CA VAL A 30 0.92 -7.98 1.54
C VAL A 30 2.05 -7.14 2.11
N MET A 31 3.28 -7.55 1.79
CA MET A 31 4.50 -6.83 2.10
C MET A 31 5.05 -6.21 0.83
N LEU A 32 5.07 -4.88 0.76
CA LEU A 32 5.83 -4.15 -0.24
C LEU A 32 7.25 -3.93 0.31
N ASP A 33 8.15 -4.83 -0.07
CA ASP A 33 9.58 -4.70 0.22
C ASP A 33 10.27 -4.03 -0.96
N THR A 34 10.44 -2.71 -0.87
CA THR A 34 11.13 -1.92 -1.91
C THR A 34 12.64 -2.16 -1.91
N GLY A 35 13.19 -2.85 -0.89
CA GLY A 35 14.63 -2.92 -0.65
C GLY A 35 15.28 -1.55 -0.42
N PHE A 36 14.49 -0.48 -0.25
CA PHE A 36 14.90 0.92 -0.21
C PHE A 36 14.16 1.67 0.90
N THR A 37 14.92 2.30 1.79
CA THR A 37 14.50 2.50 3.18
C THR A 37 13.78 3.81 3.51
N GLU A 38 13.48 4.69 2.55
CA GLU A 38 13.02 6.05 2.92
C GLU A 38 11.95 6.67 2.00
N PHE A 39 11.97 6.40 0.68
CA PHE A 39 11.03 7.01 -0.26
C PHE A 39 10.41 5.95 -1.17
N LEU A 40 9.08 5.98 -1.30
CA LEU A 40 8.34 5.22 -2.32
C LEU A 40 8.09 6.13 -3.53
N ALA A 41 8.69 5.79 -4.66
CA ALA A 41 8.29 6.40 -5.93
C ALA A 41 7.04 5.66 -6.45
N ILE A 42 5.93 6.38 -6.56
CA ILE A 42 4.67 5.87 -7.10
C ILE A 42 4.17 6.81 -8.18
N ASN A 43 3.52 6.28 -9.21
CA ASN A 43 2.84 7.09 -10.21
C ASN A 43 1.67 7.83 -9.53
N SER A 44 1.50 9.12 -9.82
CA SER A 44 0.40 9.89 -9.22
C SER A 44 -0.98 9.36 -9.59
N GLN A 45 -1.16 8.81 -10.79
CA GLN A 45 -2.42 8.20 -11.20
C GLN A 45 -2.75 6.94 -10.38
N ASP A 46 -1.73 6.16 -10.02
CA ASP A 46 -1.90 4.97 -9.19
C ASP A 46 -2.20 5.37 -7.73
N ALA A 47 -1.51 6.39 -7.21
CA ALA A 47 -1.79 6.93 -5.88
C ALA A 47 -3.22 7.45 -5.74
N ASP A 48 -3.72 8.18 -6.75
CA ASP A 48 -5.11 8.65 -6.80
C ASP A 48 -6.10 7.48 -6.86
N SER A 49 -5.79 6.44 -7.65
CA SER A 49 -6.62 5.24 -7.79
C SER A 49 -6.71 4.42 -6.50
N LEU A 50 -5.65 4.43 -5.69
CA LEU A 50 -5.60 3.81 -4.37
C LEU A 50 -6.23 4.70 -3.28
N ASP A 51 -6.68 5.92 -3.63
CA ASP A 51 -7.16 6.95 -2.72
C ASP A 51 -6.13 7.25 -1.61
N TRP A 52 -4.85 7.32 -2.00
CA TRP A 52 -3.73 7.72 -1.15
C TRP A 52 -3.54 9.22 -1.26
N ARG A 53 -3.92 9.95 -0.22
CA ARG A 53 -3.75 11.40 -0.18
C ARG A 53 -2.37 11.77 0.34
N PHE A 54 -1.78 12.81 -0.24
CA PHE A 54 -0.62 13.46 0.35
C PHE A 54 -1.00 14.00 1.73
N CYS A 55 -0.39 13.44 2.77
CA CYS A 55 -0.45 14.03 4.09
C CYS A 55 0.59 15.14 4.14
N ASP A 56 0.17 16.39 3.99
CA ASP A 56 0.99 17.52 4.42
C ASP A 56 1.29 17.36 5.91
N LYS A 57 2.50 17.77 6.34
CA LYS A 57 2.90 17.68 7.75
C LYS A 57 1.80 18.23 8.64
N ILE A 58 1.29 17.39 9.55
CA ILE A 58 0.49 17.83 10.68
C ILE A 58 1.41 18.73 11.51
N ASN A 59 1.07 20.02 11.57
CA ASN A 59 1.76 21.00 12.42
C ASN A 59 1.60 20.67 13.91
#